data_AF-A0A3Q7FSR8-F1
#
_entry.id   AF-A0A3Q7FSR8-F1
#
_cell.length_a   1.000
_cell.length_b   1.000
_cell.length_c   1.000
_cell.angle_alpha   90.00
_cell.angle_beta   90.00
_cell.angle_gamma   90.00
#
_symmetry.space_group_name_H-M   'P 1'
#
loop_
_entity.id
_entity.type
_entity.pdbx_description
1 polymer ?
#
loop_
_entity_poly.entity_id
_entity_poly.type
_entity_poly.pdbx_seq_one_letter_code
_entity_poly.pdbx_strand_id
1 'polypeptide(L)'
;MNLQLSIKASAEDMFVIKDTTLLKKLETEKKDAEPMCNVLEPLSDYCETKGDIRVQGNSSTIFVVSSHDFNINSWIIQPYPRKGNAGAMSRVKSWTVKLVQDGEKIPKCSVYHGYPALLFSLGGYSGNHFHDFSDLLVPIFSNSRYFNSEVHFLATDYKSWWIGKYRTLLNNMSKNKILDIDNEKKVHCFPSVTTGLKSHTEFGIDSSKFPNRVSMRDFRQFLRSSLSLNRVESIKMKDDIVTRPRLLIMSRKKSRILLNEDDVRQMAENLGYEVVLAEANLSTNLTKFAQIVNSCDVIMGVHGAGLTNMIFLPNSAVLIQLVPLGAMDYLAKRDFGDPAREMNIKYLDYKIGVNESSLVEQYPLNHKVFKDPSSYFRKGWGVFRSIYLDKQNVKVDFNRFRSTLLEAKRLLATS
;
A
#
# COMPACT_ATOMS: atom_id res chain seq x y z
N MET A 1 28.36 -34.40 -36.26
CA MET A 1 27.55 -35.40 -35.53
C MET A 1 26.38 -34.64 -34.91
N ASN A 2 25.32 -34.49 -35.71
CA ASN A 2 24.07 -33.85 -35.31
C ASN A 2 23.20 -34.91 -34.63
N LEU A 3 22.61 -34.60 -33.49
CA LEU A 3 21.36 -35.21 -33.08
C LEU A 3 20.46 -34.18 -32.42
N GLN A 4 19.50 -33.75 -33.22
CA GLN A 4 18.35 -32.94 -32.91
C GLN A 4 17.26 -33.92 -32.47
N LEU A 5 16.73 -33.81 -31.25
CA LEU A 5 15.56 -34.57 -30.81
C LEU A 5 14.47 -33.60 -30.40
N SER A 6 13.57 -33.35 -31.35
CA SER A 6 12.25 -32.79 -31.12
C SER A 6 11.34 -33.85 -30.51
N ILE A 7 10.69 -33.55 -29.39
CA ILE A 7 9.54 -34.33 -28.92
C ILE A 7 8.32 -33.40 -28.91
N LYS A 8 7.44 -33.63 -29.87
CA LYS A 8 6.06 -33.14 -29.88
C LYS A 8 5.28 -33.94 -28.85
N ALA A 9 4.60 -33.28 -27.92
CA ALA A 9 3.58 -33.91 -27.10
C ALA A 9 2.21 -33.68 -27.78
N SER A 10 1.60 -34.76 -28.26
CA SER A 10 0.18 -34.79 -28.64
C SER A 10 -0.66 -35.11 -27.41
N ALA A 11 -1.80 -34.44 -27.30
CA ALA A 11 -2.84 -34.73 -26.33
C ALA A 11 -3.57 -36.01 -26.74
N GLU A 12 -3.36 -37.10 -25.99
CA GLU A 12 -4.28 -38.23 -25.83
C GLU A 12 -3.56 -39.29 -24.99
N ASP A 13 -3.85 -39.32 -23.68
CA ASP A 13 -3.88 -40.52 -22.84
C ASP A 13 -4.42 -40.11 -21.46
N MET A 14 -5.73 -39.93 -21.41
CA MET A 14 -6.50 -39.64 -20.21
C MET A 14 -7.26 -40.91 -19.80
N PHE A 15 -6.60 -41.82 -19.08
CA PHE A 15 -7.30 -42.91 -18.39
C PHE A 15 -7.65 -42.47 -16.97
N VAL A 16 -8.92 -42.17 -16.76
CA VAL A 16 -9.53 -41.79 -15.49
C VAL A 16 -9.90 -43.06 -14.71
N ILE A 17 -9.19 -43.33 -13.61
CA ILE A 17 -9.67 -44.26 -12.58
C ILE A 17 -10.54 -43.46 -11.61
N LYS A 18 -11.87 -43.58 -11.73
CA LYS A 18 -12.84 -43.06 -10.76
C LYS A 18 -12.94 -44.05 -9.59
N ASP A 19 -12.08 -43.89 -8.59
CA ASP A 19 -12.35 -44.45 -7.26
C ASP A 19 -12.65 -43.31 -6.28
N THR A 20 -13.96 -43.08 -6.06
CA THR A 20 -14.48 -42.02 -5.19
C THR A 20 -14.55 -42.43 -3.71
N THR A 21 -14.13 -43.66 -3.38
CA THR A 21 -14.09 -44.12 -1.98
C THR A 21 -12.83 -43.68 -1.25
N LEU A 22 -11.70 -43.50 -1.95
CA LEU A 22 -10.46 -42.96 -1.38
C LEU A 22 -10.58 -41.45 -1.06
N LEU A 23 -11.23 -40.69 -1.95
CA LEU A 23 -11.49 -39.26 -1.77
C LEU A 23 -12.40 -39.00 -0.56
N LYS A 24 -13.45 -39.80 -0.37
CA LYS A 24 -14.34 -39.67 0.80
C LYS A 24 -13.65 -40.03 2.11
N LYS A 25 -12.71 -40.99 2.11
CA LYS A 25 -11.93 -41.35 3.32
C LYS A 25 -10.90 -40.27 3.69
N LEU A 26 -10.32 -39.61 2.69
CA LEU A 26 -9.43 -38.45 2.87
C LEU A 26 -10.17 -37.18 3.32
N GLU A 27 -11.44 -37.01 2.95
CA GLU A 27 -12.25 -35.84 3.32
C GLU A 27 -12.79 -35.88 4.77
N THR A 28 -12.82 -37.05 5.43
CA THR A 28 -13.35 -37.19 6.80
C THR A 28 -12.33 -37.11 7.93
N GLU A 29 -11.02 -36.98 7.67
CA GLU A 29 -9.97 -36.95 8.72
C GLU A 29 -9.13 -35.67 8.82
N LYS A 30 -9.44 -34.63 8.06
CA LYS A 30 -8.89 -33.29 8.30
C LYS A 30 -10.00 -32.26 8.33
N LYS A 31 -10.48 -31.94 9.54
CA LYS A 31 -10.76 -30.53 9.83
C LYS A 31 -9.42 -29.81 9.66
N ASP A 32 -9.13 -29.39 8.43
CA ASP A 32 -7.91 -28.66 8.08
C ASP A 32 -7.86 -27.40 8.95
N ALA A 33 -7.06 -27.46 10.01
CA ALA A 33 -6.58 -26.26 10.66
C ALA A 33 -5.79 -25.52 9.59
N GLU A 34 -6.30 -24.36 9.18
CA GLU A 34 -5.60 -23.44 8.29
C GLU A 34 -4.15 -23.28 8.79
N PRO A 35 -3.12 -23.35 7.92
CA PRO A 35 -1.75 -23.31 8.37
C PRO A 35 -1.50 -22.04 9.17
N MET A 36 -0.96 -22.22 10.38
CA MET A 36 -0.69 -21.11 11.32
C MET A 36 0.06 -19.95 10.67
N CYS A 37 0.92 -20.26 9.70
CA CYS A 37 1.65 -19.28 8.90
C CYS A 37 1.30 -19.43 7.42
N ASN A 38 0.91 -18.32 6.80
CA ASN A 38 0.71 -18.22 5.36
C ASN A 38 1.96 -17.60 4.73
N VAL A 39 2.66 -18.43 3.94
CA VAL A 39 3.85 -18.05 3.17
C VAL A 39 3.66 -18.20 1.66
N LEU A 40 2.41 -18.36 1.21
CA LEU A 40 2.08 -18.54 -0.20
C LEU A 40 1.50 -17.26 -0.82
N GLU A 41 1.08 -16.31 0.00
CA GLU A 41 0.59 -15.01 -0.48
C GLU A 41 1.72 -14.20 -1.15
N PRO A 42 1.45 -13.53 -2.29
CA PRO A 42 2.49 -12.92 -3.11
C PRO A 42 3.12 -11.67 -2.51
N LEU A 43 2.39 -10.92 -1.66
CA LEU A 43 2.85 -9.63 -1.13
C LEU A 43 3.44 -9.72 0.28
N SER A 44 3.00 -10.65 1.12
CA SER A 44 3.35 -10.70 2.54
C SER A 44 3.33 -12.11 3.09
N ASP A 45 4.31 -12.43 3.91
CA ASP A 45 4.26 -13.59 4.81
C ASP A 45 3.68 -13.15 6.16
N TYR A 46 2.82 -13.98 6.75
CA TYR A 46 2.28 -13.73 8.07
C TYR A 46 1.93 -15.02 8.82
N CYS A 47 1.85 -14.93 10.14
CA CYS A 47 1.32 -16.00 11.00
C CYS A 47 0.23 -15.47 11.91
N GLU A 48 -0.82 -16.27 12.12
CA GLU A 48 -1.90 -15.99 13.07
C GLU A 48 -1.90 -17.09 14.13
N THR A 49 -1.46 -16.75 15.34
CA THR A 49 -1.24 -17.71 16.43
C THR A 49 -2.18 -17.42 17.59
N LYS A 50 -2.64 -18.47 18.31
CA LYS A 50 -3.52 -18.37 19.49
C LYS A 50 -3.02 -19.33 20.58
N GLY A 51 -3.21 -18.96 21.85
CA GLY A 51 -2.83 -19.79 23.00
C GLY A 51 -1.83 -19.13 23.95
N ASP A 52 -0.98 -19.92 24.62
CA ASP A 52 0.15 -19.40 25.40
C ASP A 52 1.28 -18.99 24.44
N ILE A 53 1.32 -17.69 24.15
CA ILE A 53 2.30 -17.10 23.23
C ILE A 53 3.22 -16.19 24.01
N ARG A 54 4.53 -16.37 23.81
CA ARG A 54 5.59 -15.61 24.48
C ARG A 54 6.46 -14.93 23.44
N VAL A 55 6.37 -13.60 23.40
CA VAL A 55 7.16 -12.75 22.50
C VAL A 55 8.41 -12.29 23.22
N GLN A 56 9.56 -12.64 22.65
CA GLN A 56 10.87 -12.25 23.16
C GLN A 56 11.59 -11.37 22.12
N GLY A 57 11.73 -10.08 22.44
CA GLY A 57 12.28 -9.07 21.54
C GLY A 57 13.75 -9.27 21.18
N ASN A 58 14.61 -9.48 22.19
CA ASN A 58 16.06 -9.56 22.01
C ASN A 58 16.52 -10.69 21.07
N SER A 59 15.79 -11.81 21.02
CA SER A 59 16.03 -12.95 20.15
C SER A 59 15.13 -12.95 18.91
N SER A 60 14.24 -11.95 18.78
CA SER A 60 13.24 -11.87 17.70
C SER A 60 12.47 -13.17 17.53
N THR A 61 12.08 -13.78 18.66
CA THR A 61 11.44 -15.10 18.69
C THR A 61 10.08 -15.02 19.36
N ILE A 62 9.10 -15.69 18.75
CA ILE A 62 7.75 -15.88 19.27
C ILE A 62 7.59 -17.36 19.56
N PHE A 63 7.48 -17.71 20.83
CA PHE A 63 7.18 -19.08 21.25
C PHE A 63 5.67 -19.26 21.31
N VAL A 64 5.18 -20.33 20.72
CA VAL A 64 3.76 -20.69 20.70
C VAL A 64 3.64 -22.09 21.29
N VAL A 65 3.11 -22.19 22.50
CA VAL A 65 2.93 -23.48 23.17
C VAL A 65 1.79 -24.23 22.49
N SER A 66 2.06 -25.48 22.11
CA SER A 66 1.05 -26.36 21.54
C SER A 66 1.12 -27.75 22.14
N SER A 67 -0.05 -28.39 22.24
CA SER A 67 -0.21 -29.78 22.69
C SER A 67 -0.11 -30.79 21.54
N HIS A 68 0.11 -30.34 20.31
CA HIS A 68 0.14 -31.18 19.11
C HIS A 68 1.56 -31.30 18.56
N ASP A 69 1.88 -32.49 18.03
CA ASP A 69 3.10 -32.71 17.26
C ASP A 69 2.93 -32.20 15.83
N PHE A 70 3.87 -31.36 15.40
CA PHE A 70 3.91 -30.84 14.04
C PHE A 70 5.22 -31.23 13.35
N ASN A 71 5.11 -31.63 12.08
CA ASN A 71 6.29 -31.87 11.22
C ASN A 71 7.10 -30.59 10.98
N ILE A 72 6.46 -29.42 11.03
CA ILE A 72 7.11 -28.10 10.96
C ILE A 72 6.89 -27.41 12.28
N ASN A 73 7.98 -27.11 12.97
CA ASN A 73 7.96 -26.49 14.31
C ASN A 73 8.42 -25.03 14.30
N SER A 74 8.83 -24.47 13.16
CA SER A 74 9.31 -23.09 13.09
C SER A 74 9.15 -22.45 11.72
N TRP A 75 8.94 -21.13 11.74
CA TRP A 75 8.85 -20.27 10.57
C TRP A 75 9.71 -19.04 10.77
N ILE A 76 10.31 -18.56 9.68
CA ILE A 76 11.01 -17.27 9.65
C ILE A 76 10.14 -16.30 8.86
N ILE A 77 9.72 -15.22 9.51
CA ILE A 77 8.84 -14.20 8.94
C ILE A 77 9.55 -12.86 8.96
N GLN A 78 9.55 -12.16 7.84
CA GLN A 78 9.90 -10.74 7.80
C GLN A 78 8.58 -9.95 7.79
N PRO A 79 8.19 -9.28 8.90
CA PRO A 79 6.82 -8.83 9.10
C PRO A 79 6.52 -7.50 8.38
N TYR A 80 6.66 -7.48 7.04
CA TYR A 80 6.48 -6.33 6.16
C TYR A 80 5.89 -6.75 4.79
N PRO A 81 4.91 -6.03 4.20
CA PRO A 81 4.18 -6.49 3.02
C PRO A 81 4.87 -6.12 1.71
N ARG A 82 6.09 -6.62 1.49
CA ARG A 82 6.83 -6.52 0.21
C ARG A 82 7.72 -7.74 -0.04
N LYS A 83 7.21 -8.94 0.24
CA LYS A 83 7.97 -10.22 0.20
C LYS A 83 8.89 -10.35 -1.03
N GLY A 84 8.38 -10.08 -2.23
CA GLY A 84 9.15 -10.18 -3.49
C GLY A 84 10.13 -9.05 -3.78
N ASN A 85 10.22 -8.01 -2.93
CA ASN A 85 11.08 -6.85 -3.15
C ASN A 85 12.33 -6.90 -2.25
N ALA A 86 13.42 -7.41 -2.80
CA ALA A 86 14.70 -7.52 -2.09
C ALA A 86 15.19 -6.17 -1.51
N GLY A 87 14.92 -5.05 -2.18
CA GLY A 87 15.29 -3.72 -1.71
C GLY A 87 14.60 -3.33 -0.41
N ALA A 88 13.28 -3.58 -0.30
CA ALA A 88 12.53 -3.38 0.94
C ALA A 88 12.98 -4.39 2.01
N MET A 89 13.00 -5.68 1.66
CA MET A 89 13.22 -6.77 2.61
C MET A 89 14.65 -6.80 3.18
N SER A 90 15.64 -6.23 2.49
CA SER A 90 17.02 -6.10 3.00
C SER A 90 17.14 -5.33 4.33
N ARG A 91 16.11 -4.53 4.68
CA ARG A 91 16.07 -3.71 5.91
C ARG A 91 15.06 -4.21 6.94
N VAL A 92 14.37 -5.31 6.64
CA VAL A 92 13.31 -5.85 7.49
C VAL A 92 13.91 -6.97 8.34
N LYS A 93 13.87 -6.83 9.66
CA LYS A 93 14.34 -7.86 10.58
C LYS A 93 13.47 -9.10 10.48
N SER A 94 14.12 -10.26 10.43
CA SER A 94 13.46 -11.56 10.48
C SER A 94 13.09 -11.94 11.91
N TRP A 95 11.91 -12.50 12.07
CA TRP A 95 11.37 -13.04 13.31
C TRP A 95 11.12 -14.53 13.18
N THR A 96 11.46 -15.29 14.23
CA THR A 96 11.20 -16.72 14.28
C THR A 96 9.93 -16.99 15.07
N VAL A 97 8.93 -17.59 14.43
CA VAL A 97 7.75 -18.16 15.11
C VAL A 97 8.04 -19.62 15.36
N LYS A 98 8.14 -20.03 16.63
CA LYS A 98 8.52 -21.38 17.06
C LYS A 98 7.39 -22.04 17.85
N LEU A 99 6.93 -23.18 17.37
CA LEU A 99 6.06 -24.09 18.12
C LEU A 99 6.92 -24.88 19.12
N VAL A 100 6.41 -24.99 20.33
CA VAL A 100 7.07 -25.67 21.45
C VAL A 100 6.06 -26.54 22.16
N GLN A 101 6.47 -27.75 22.57
CA GLN A 101 5.60 -28.62 23.36
C GLN A 101 5.43 -28.07 24.77
N ASP A 102 4.29 -28.38 25.39
CA ASP A 102 4.08 -28.10 26.81
C ASP A 102 5.11 -28.85 27.67
N GLY A 103 5.72 -28.15 28.63
CA GLY A 103 6.84 -28.66 29.45
C GLY A 103 8.25 -28.42 28.89
N GLU A 104 8.42 -27.97 27.64
CA GLU A 104 9.72 -27.50 27.14
C GLU A 104 10.19 -26.25 27.91
N LYS A 105 11.52 -26.14 28.11
CA LYS A 105 12.11 -24.96 28.76
C LYS A 105 12.05 -23.75 27.82
N ILE A 106 10.98 -22.97 27.97
CA ILE A 106 10.79 -21.68 27.28
C ILE A 106 10.83 -20.49 28.24
N PRO A 107 11.12 -19.27 27.76
CA PRO A 107 11.22 -18.10 28.60
C PRO A 107 9.93 -17.87 29.42
N LYS A 108 10.06 -17.56 30.71
CA LYS A 108 8.90 -17.25 31.56
C LYS A 108 8.31 -15.89 31.19
N CYS A 109 6.99 -15.78 31.22
CA CYS A 109 6.29 -14.51 31.05
C CYS A 109 6.76 -13.50 32.10
N SER A 110 7.17 -12.32 31.65
CA SER A 110 7.48 -11.19 32.52
C SER A 110 6.31 -10.20 32.60
N VAL A 111 5.51 -10.13 31.53
CA VAL A 111 4.33 -9.27 31.42
C VAL A 111 3.23 -10.07 30.72
N TYR A 112 2.03 -10.04 31.27
CA TYR A 112 0.84 -10.63 30.67
C TYR A 112 -0.05 -9.52 30.11
N HIS A 113 -0.55 -9.71 28.89
CA HIS A 113 -1.46 -8.80 28.22
C HIS A 113 -2.81 -9.49 28.02
N GLY A 114 -3.91 -8.77 28.27
CA GLY A 114 -5.26 -9.32 28.10
C GLY A 114 -5.79 -9.28 26.66
N TYR A 115 -5.10 -8.55 25.77
CA TYR A 115 -5.53 -8.33 24.39
C TYR A 115 -4.54 -8.93 23.39
N PRO A 116 -4.98 -9.25 22.15
CA PRO A 116 -4.12 -9.70 21.05
C PRO A 116 -2.98 -8.73 20.73
N ALA A 117 -1.94 -9.22 20.06
CA ALA A 117 -0.89 -8.38 19.49
C ALA A 117 -0.78 -8.49 17.97
N LEU A 118 -0.37 -7.40 17.33
CA LEU A 118 0.02 -7.32 15.93
C LEU A 118 1.49 -6.87 15.86
N LEU A 119 2.36 -7.76 15.36
CA LEU A 119 3.78 -7.50 15.15
C LEU A 119 4.03 -7.10 13.70
N PHE A 120 4.61 -5.92 13.49
CA PHE A 120 4.98 -5.42 12.17
C PHE A 120 6.35 -4.72 12.20
N SER A 121 7.04 -4.74 11.08
CA SER A 121 8.32 -4.06 10.90
C SER A 121 8.14 -2.67 10.32
N LEU A 122 8.91 -1.71 10.82
CA LEU A 122 9.08 -0.42 10.18
C LEU A 122 10.31 -0.39 9.25
N GLY A 123 11.01 -1.50 9.04
CA GLY A 123 12.32 -1.58 8.39
C GLY A 123 12.37 -1.18 6.91
N GLY A 124 11.36 -1.60 6.13
CA GLY A 124 11.33 -1.52 4.66
C GLY A 124 11.36 -0.10 4.08
N TYR A 125 10.24 0.36 3.52
CA TYR A 125 10.14 1.68 2.86
C TYR A 125 9.47 2.76 3.72
N SER A 126 9.35 2.54 5.03
CA SER A 126 8.87 3.55 5.98
C SER A 126 9.57 4.91 5.76
N GLY A 127 8.81 5.99 5.76
CA GLY A 127 9.26 7.35 5.46
C GLY A 127 9.01 7.80 4.04
N ASN A 128 8.77 6.88 3.11
CA ASN A 128 8.17 7.22 1.84
C ASN A 128 6.65 7.31 2.02
N HIS A 129 6.05 8.46 1.68
CA HIS A 129 4.61 8.71 1.93
C HIS A 129 3.69 7.69 1.25
N PHE A 130 4.05 7.16 0.08
CA PHE A 130 3.27 6.10 -0.55
C PHE A 130 3.29 4.84 0.31
N HIS A 131 4.49 4.37 0.64
CA HIS A 131 4.70 3.14 1.43
C HIS A 131 4.23 3.26 2.88
N ASP A 132 4.27 4.45 3.48
CA ASP A 132 3.69 4.70 4.79
C ASP A 132 2.19 4.35 4.82
N PHE A 133 1.47 4.61 3.72
CA PHE A 133 0.06 4.24 3.61
C PHE A 133 -0.12 2.82 3.08
N SER A 134 0.47 2.49 1.95
CA SER A 134 0.24 1.22 1.25
C SER A 134 0.79 0.00 2.00
N ASP A 135 1.97 0.14 2.62
CA ASP A 135 2.68 -0.98 3.23
C ASP A 135 2.45 -1.03 4.75
N LEU A 136 2.02 0.08 5.37
CA LEU A 136 1.93 0.20 6.82
C LEU A 136 0.54 0.59 7.31
N LEU A 137 0.07 1.82 7.11
CA LEU A 137 -1.17 2.28 7.75
C LEU A 137 -2.42 1.53 7.27
N VAL A 138 -2.53 1.25 5.96
CA VAL A 138 -3.65 0.47 5.41
C VAL A 138 -3.61 -0.97 5.94
N PRO A 139 -2.50 -1.72 5.85
CA PRO A 139 -2.44 -3.06 6.41
C PRO A 139 -2.56 -3.12 7.94
N ILE A 140 -1.96 -2.18 8.69
CA ILE A 140 -2.12 -2.12 10.16
C ILE A 140 -3.60 -1.94 10.50
N PHE A 141 -4.30 -1.04 9.81
CA PHE A 141 -5.74 -0.86 10.01
C PHE A 141 -6.53 -2.13 9.70
N SER A 142 -6.36 -2.73 8.52
CA SER A 142 -7.15 -3.90 8.13
C SER A 142 -6.90 -5.11 9.03
N ASN A 143 -5.65 -5.31 9.48
CA ASN A 143 -5.27 -6.40 10.38
C ASN A 143 -5.68 -6.15 11.85
N SER A 144 -6.10 -4.94 12.22
CA SER A 144 -6.46 -4.59 13.60
C SER A 144 -7.92 -4.17 13.79
N ARG A 145 -8.63 -3.81 12.72
CA ARG A 145 -9.94 -3.17 12.80
C ARG A 145 -10.97 -3.99 13.58
N TYR A 146 -10.93 -5.32 13.44
CA TYR A 146 -11.87 -6.23 14.09
C TYR A 146 -11.65 -6.36 15.62
N PHE A 147 -10.51 -5.89 16.14
CA PHE A 147 -10.26 -5.80 17.58
C PHE A 147 -10.83 -4.55 18.24
N ASN A 148 -11.42 -3.62 17.47
CA ASN A 148 -12.02 -2.39 18.00
C ASN A 148 -11.13 -1.63 19.00
N SER A 149 -9.87 -1.39 18.63
CA SER A 149 -8.81 -0.78 19.46
C SER A 149 -8.21 -1.63 20.60
N GLU A 150 -8.76 -2.82 20.85
CA GLU A 150 -8.28 -3.76 21.86
C GLU A 150 -7.20 -4.69 21.31
N VAL A 151 -6.09 -4.10 20.90
CA VAL A 151 -4.93 -4.80 20.33
C VAL A 151 -3.65 -4.10 20.74
N HIS A 152 -2.56 -4.83 20.92
CA HIS A 152 -1.22 -4.28 21.14
C HIS A 152 -0.46 -4.22 19.82
N PHE A 153 0.18 -3.09 19.54
CA PHE A 153 1.09 -2.96 18.41
C PHE A 153 2.52 -3.16 18.87
N LEU A 154 3.19 -4.17 18.30
CA LEU A 154 4.59 -4.48 18.51
C LEU A 154 5.33 -4.07 17.24
N ALA A 155 6.12 -2.99 17.31
CA ALA A 155 6.84 -2.47 16.16
C ALA A 155 8.32 -2.87 16.27
N THR A 156 8.80 -3.68 15.32
CA THR A 156 10.23 -4.00 15.14
C THR A 156 10.83 -3.10 14.05
N ASP A 157 12.16 -3.04 13.97
CA ASP A 157 12.91 -2.03 13.21
C ASP A 157 12.44 -0.62 13.57
N TYR A 158 12.24 -0.40 14.87
CA TYR A 158 11.44 0.71 15.40
C TYR A 158 11.97 2.09 15.00
N LYS A 159 11.05 3.00 14.66
CA LYS A 159 11.36 4.38 14.26
C LYS A 159 10.46 5.36 15.00
N SER A 160 10.99 5.96 16.07
CA SER A 160 10.26 6.89 16.93
C SER A 160 9.66 8.08 16.16
N TRP A 161 10.37 8.61 15.17
CA TRP A 161 9.89 9.71 14.32
C TRP A 161 8.68 9.29 13.45
N TRP A 162 8.61 8.04 13.00
CA TRP A 162 7.50 7.52 12.20
C TRP A 162 6.26 7.36 13.05
N ILE A 163 6.43 6.77 14.25
CA ILE A 163 5.39 6.66 15.26
C ILE A 163 4.88 8.04 15.69
N GLY A 164 5.79 9.02 15.84
CA GLY A 164 5.43 10.41 16.11
C GLY A 164 4.59 11.04 14.99
N LYS A 165 4.97 10.85 13.73
CA LYS A 165 4.26 11.38 12.54
C LYS A 165 2.82 10.86 12.45
N TYR A 166 2.60 9.57 12.74
CA TYR A 166 1.30 8.91 12.61
C TYR A 166 0.57 8.65 13.93
N ARG A 167 1.03 9.26 15.03
CA ARG A 167 0.53 9.03 16.39
C ARG A 167 -0.99 9.10 16.48
N THR A 168 -1.60 10.13 15.89
CA THR A 168 -3.06 10.31 15.91
C THR A 168 -3.80 9.12 15.31
N LEU A 169 -3.31 8.57 14.20
CA LEU A 169 -3.92 7.42 13.56
C LEU A 169 -3.69 6.15 14.39
N LEU A 170 -2.45 5.90 14.81
CA LEU A 170 -2.10 4.68 15.53
C LEU A 170 -2.83 4.58 16.89
N ASN A 171 -2.95 5.70 17.61
CA ASN A 171 -3.69 5.76 18.88
C ASN A 171 -5.21 5.58 18.71
N ASN A 172 -5.76 5.86 17.53
CA ASN A 172 -7.16 5.59 17.23
C ASN A 172 -7.38 4.14 16.75
N MET A 173 -6.32 3.45 16.30
CA MET A 173 -6.36 2.02 15.94
C MET A 173 -6.10 1.11 17.14
N SER A 174 -5.41 1.59 18.18
CA SER A 174 -5.10 0.85 19.39
C SER A 174 -5.12 1.78 20.61
N LYS A 175 -5.81 1.37 21.67
CA LYS A 175 -5.80 2.08 22.96
C LYS A 175 -4.51 1.86 23.77
N ASN A 176 -3.66 0.94 23.32
CA ASN A 176 -2.43 0.56 23.99
C ASN A 176 -1.23 1.36 23.43
N LYS A 177 -0.22 1.59 24.27
CA LYS A 177 1.04 2.16 23.80
C LYS A 177 1.70 1.20 22.81
N ILE A 178 2.16 1.74 21.68
CA ILE A 178 2.94 0.98 20.70
C ILE A 178 4.29 0.63 21.32
N LEU A 179 4.62 -0.65 21.27
CA LEU A 179 5.81 -1.20 21.89
C LEU A 179 6.97 -1.21 20.89
N ASP A 180 8.10 -0.65 21.31
CA ASP A 180 9.39 -0.84 20.64
C ASP A 180 9.94 -2.21 21.06
N ILE A 181 9.48 -3.26 20.38
CA ILE A 181 9.74 -4.64 20.80
C ILE A 181 11.23 -4.99 20.71
N ASP A 182 12.00 -4.29 19.87
CA ASP A 182 13.45 -4.54 19.72
C ASP A 182 14.23 -4.21 20.99
N ASN A 183 13.75 -3.24 21.76
CA ASN A 183 14.39 -2.76 22.98
C ASN A 183 13.74 -3.30 24.27
N GLU A 184 12.72 -4.15 24.15
CA GLU A 184 12.10 -4.81 25.29
C GLU A 184 12.99 -5.92 25.86
N LYS A 185 13.30 -5.80 27.15
CA LYS A 185 14.06 -6.81 27.92
C LYS A 185 13.17 -7.88 28.53
N LYS A 186 11.87 -7.61 28.61
CA LYS A 186 10.86 -8.48 29.22
C LYS A 186 10.31 -9.45 28.18
N VAL A 187 9.81 -10.59 28.64
CA VAL A 187 9.02 -11.51 27.81
C VAL A 187 7.55 -11.11 27.92
N HIS A 188 6.93 -10.80 26.78
CA HIS A 188 5.53 -10.36 26.71
C HIS A 188 4.64 -11.51 26.28
N CYS A 189 3.61 -11.80 27.06
CA CYS A 189 2.69 -12.90 26.80
C CYS A 189 1.30 -12.41 26.40
N PHE A 190 0.77 -12.99 25.33
CA PHE A 190 -0.48 -12.56 24.69
C PHE A 190 -1.40 -13.76 24.43
N PRO A 191 -2.72 -13.57 24.41
CA PRO A 191 -3.68 -14.64 24.07
C PRO A 191 -3.64 -15.03 22.58
N SER A 192 -3.23 -14.10 21.70
CA SER A 192 -3.03 -14.32 20.27
C SER A 192 -2.06 -13.30 19.68
N VAL A 193 -1.31 -13.69 18.65
CA VAL A 193 -0.37 -12.80 17.95
C VAL A 193 -0.50 -12.98 16.44
N THR A 194 -0.72 -11.87 15.72
CA THR A 194 -0.52 -11.81 14.28
C THR A 194 0.90 -11.30 14.01
N THR A 195 1.73 -12.14 13.39
CA THR A 195 3.12 -11.81 13.04
C THR A 195 3.21 -11.50 11.56
N GLY A 196 3.48 -10.25 11.20
CA GLY A 196 3.39 -9.77 9.82
C GLY A 196 2.05 -9.11 9.51
N LEU A 197 2.03 -8.34 8.42
CA LEU A 197 0.84 -7.63 7.97
C LEU A 197 0.27 -8.35 6.75
N LYS A 198 -0.94 -8.90 6.89
CA LYS A 198 -1.67 -9.47 5.76
C LYS A 198 -1.95 -8.38 4.72
N SER A 199 -1.47 -8.55 3.48
CA SER A 199 -1.67 -7.63 2.37
C SER A 199 -1.82 -8.37 1.04
N HIS A 200 -2.71 -7.91 0.15
CA HIS A 200 -3.03 -8.60 -1.11
C HIS A 200 -3.09 -7.66 -2.33
N THR A 201 -3.09 -6.35 -2.11
CA THR A 201 -3.13 -5.35 -3.19
C THR A 201 -2.05 -4.30 -2.99
N GLU A 202 -1.66 -3.59 -4.05
CA GLU A 202 -0.57 -2.61 -4.01
C GLU A 202 -0.89 -1.43 -3.10
N PHE A 203 -2.13 -0.92 -3.13
CA PHE A 203 -2.59 0.15 -2.27
C PHE A 203 -4.11 0.07 -2.07
N GLY A 204 -4.55 -0.93 -1.32
CA GLY A 204 -5.97 -1.18 -1.11
C GLY A 204 -6.24 -2.22 -0.01
N ILE A 205 -7.48 -2.67 0.08
CA ILE A 205 -7.91 -3.73 0.99
C ILE A 205 -8.81 -4.68 0.23
N ASP A 206 -8.35 -5.92 0.05
CA ASP A 206 -9.23 -7.01 -0.37
C ASP A 206 -10.15 -7.42 0.78
N SER A 207 -11.39 -6.92 0.74
CA SER A 207 -12.39 -7.16 1.79
C SER A 207 -12.73 -8.63 2.00
N SER A 208 -12.53 -9.50 1.01
CA SER A 208 -12.80 -10.93 1.15
C SER A 208 -11.83 -11.63 2.11
N LYS A 209 -10.68 -11.01 2.36
CA LYS A 209 -9.58 -11.59 3.14
C LYS A 209 -9.57 -11.17 4.61
N PHE A 210 -10.49 -10.30 5.05
CA PHE A 210 -10.54 -9.79 6.42
C PHE A 210 -11.88 -10.06 7.11
N PRO A 211 -11.89 -10.28 8.43
CA PRO A 211 -13.13 -10.34 9.21
C PRO A 211 -13.98 -9.09 8.98
N ASN A 212 -15.30 -9.23 9.02
CA ASN A 212 -16.27 -8.15 8.82
C ASN A 212 -16.16 -7.40 7.48
N ARG A 213 -15.45 -7.98 6.48
CA ARG A 213 -15.29 -7.41 5.14
C ARG A 213 -14.77 -5.96 5.14
N VAL A 214 -13.79 -5.67 5.99
CA VAL A 214 -13.14 -4.36 6.07
C VAL A 214 -12.64 -3.94 4.68
N SER A 215 -12.85 -2.67 4.33
CA SER A 215 -12.58 -2.14 2.99
C SER A 215 -11.85 -0.79 3.04
N MET A 216 -11.40 -0.33 1.88
CA MET A 216 -10.84 1.02 1.75
C MET A 216 -11.83 2.13 2.12
N ARG A 217 -13.14 1.90 1.98
CA ARG A 217 -14.17 2.83 2.45
C ARG A 217 -14.13 2.98 3.97
N ASP A 218 -13.97 1.87 4.70
CA ASP A 218 -13.88 1.88 6.16
C ASP A 218 -12.61 2.57 6.62
N PHE A 219 -11.49 2.36 5.93
CA PHE A 219 -10.24 3.06 6.23
C PHE A 219 -10.36 4.56 6.00
N ARG A 220 -10.98 5.00 4.88
CA ARG A 220 -11.23 6.43 4.65
C ARG A 220 -12.17 7.02 5.70
N GLN A 221 -13.20 6.30 6.13
CA GLN A 221 -14.07 6.74 7.22
C GLN A 221 -13.31 6.89 8.55
N PHE A 222 -12.41 5.95 8.84
CA PHE A 222 -11.51 6.03 9.98
C PHE A 222 -10.59 7.26 9.90
N LEU A 223 -10.01 7.55 8.73
CA LEU A 223 -9.18 8.75 8.53
C LEU A 223 -9.99 10.04 8.73
N ARG A 224 -11.22 10.10 8.21
CA ARG A 224 -12.11 11.26 8.38
C ARG A 224 -12.37 11.55 9.85
N SER A 225 -12.70 10.51 10.61
CA SER A 225 -12.96 10.62 12.04
C SER A 225 -11.69 11.02 12.81
N SER A 226 -10.56 10.40 12.48
CA SER A 226 -9.29 10.60 13.19
C SER A 226 -8.61 11.94 12.92
N LEU A 227 -8.84 12.52 11.73
CA LEU A 227 -8.21 13.77 11.29
C LEU A 227 -9.19 14.93 11.17
N SER A 228 -10.44 14.75 11.63
CA SER A 228 -11.50 15.77 11.56
C SER A 228 -11.72 16.28 10.12
N LEU A 229 -11.86 15.35 9.18
CA LEU A 229 -12.09 15.65 7.77
C LEU A 229 -13.60 15.71 7.52
N ASN A 230 -14.15 16.91 7.52
CA ASN A 230 -15.60 17.14 7.55
C ASN A 230 -16.29 16.92 6.19
N ARG A 231 -15.57 17.00 5.06
CA ARG A 231 -16.17 16.81 3.74
C ARG A 231 -16.22 15.32 3.39
N VAL A 232 -17.43 14.78 3.37
CA VAL A 232 -17.70 13.39 2.98
C VAL A 232 -17.79 13.25 1.47
N GLU A 233 -18.52 14.14 0.80
CA GLU A 233 -18.81 14.12 -0.64
C GLU A 233 -18.20 15.32 -1.37
N SER A 234 -17.80 15.10 -2.63
CA SER A 234 -17.31 16.17 -3.50
C SER A 234 -18.45 17.09 -3.89
N ILE A 235 -18.11 18.24 -4.46
CA ILE A 235 -19.10 19.15 -5.02
C ILE A 235 -19.96 18.43 -6.07
N LYS A 236 -21.28 18.57 -5.93
CA LYS A 236 -22.24 18.21 -6.99
C LYS A 236 -22.53 19.46 -7.78
N MET A 237 -21.97 19.55 -8.99
CA MET A 237 -22.28 20.64 -9.91
C MET A 237 -23.74 20.50 -10.33
N LYS A 238 -24.61 21.39 -9.85
CA LYS A 238 -26.00 21.54 -10.33
C LYS A 238 -26.07 22.79 -11.20
N ASP A 239 -26.92 22.77 -12.21
CA ASP A 239 -27.05 23.85 -13.20
C ASP A 239 -27.33 25.23 -12.58
N ASP A 240 -27.91 25.27 -11.36
CA ASP A 240 -28.30 26.50 -10.66
C ASP A 240 -27.32 26.98 -9.57
N ILE A 241 -26.26 26.24 -9.23
CA ILE A 241 -25.33 26.60 -8.14
C ILE A 241 -23.94 26.97 -8.69
N VAL A 242 -23.58 28.25 -8.51
CA VAL A 242 -22.28 28.86 -8.91
C VAL A 242 -21.17 28.52 -7.91
N THR A 243 -21.04 27.27 -7.46
CA THR A 243 -19.91 26.85 -6.64
C THR A 243 -18.77 26.36 -7.53
N ARG A 244 -17.60 26.99 -7.42
CA ARG A 244 -16.41 26.62 -8.20
C ARG A 244 -15.75 25.37 -7.59
N PRO A 245 -15.46 24.32 -8.38
CA PRO A 245 -14.73 23.16 -7.87
C PRO A 245 -13.30 23.54 -7.49
N ARG A 246 -12.81 22.98 -6.37
CA ARG A 246 -11.45 23.22 -5.89
C ARG A 246 -10.47 22.20 -6.47
N LEU A 247 -9.46 22.67 -7.20
CA LEU A 247 -8.41 21.86 -7.79
C LEU A 247 -7.11 22.03 -7.00
N LEU A 248 -6.63 20.94 -6.40
CA LEU A 248 -5.32 20.89 -5.78
C LEU A 248 -4.26 20.43 -6.79
N ILE A 249 -3.26 21.27 -7.06
CA ILE A 249 -2.07 20.88 -7.82
C ILE A 249 -0.97 20.50 -6.84
N MET A 250 -0.49 19.27 -6.95
CA MET A 250 0.61 18.72 -6.14
C MET A 250 1.96 19.15 -6.73
N SER A 251 2.44 20.30 -6.27
CA SER A 251 3.66 20.94 -6.75
C SER A 251 4.93 20.18 -6.32
N ARG A 252 5.98 20.30 -7.13
CA ARG A 252 7.29 19.64 -6.93
C ARG A 252 8.42 20.59 -7.26
N LYS A 253 9.46 20.62 -6.41
CA LYS A 253 10.64 21.50 -6.60
C LYS A 253 11.92 20.79 -7.05
N LYS A 254 12.02 19.46 -6.87
CA LYS A 254 13.28 18.71 -7.08
C LYS A 254 13.28 17.81 -8.30
N SER A 255 12.22 17.01 -8.47
CA SER A 255 12.06 16.10 -9.60
C SER A 255 10.59 15.90 -9.88
N ARG A 256 10.26 15.51 -11.12
CA ARG A 256 8.87 15.36 -11.60
C ARG A 256 8.11 16.68 -11.50
N ILE A 257 8.83 17.76 -11.81
CA ILE A 257 8.33 19.13 -11.78
C ILE A 257 7.37 19.30 -12.95
N LEU A 258 6.24 19.96 -12.71
CA LEU A 258 5.39 20.49 -13.78
C LEU A 258 5.98 21.84 -14.21
N LEU A 259 6.70 21.85 -15.32
CA LEU A 259 7.52 23.00 -15.76
C LEU A 259 6.68 24.24 -16.10
N ASN A 260 5.43 24.06 -16.50
CA ASN A 260 4.46 25.11 -16.80
C ASN A 260 3.31 25.15 -15.77
N GLU A 261 3.62 24.95 -14.48
CA GLU A 261 2.62 24.90 -13.39
C GLU A 261 1.77 26.17 -13.31
N ASP A 262 2.37 27.36 -13.41
CA ASP A 262 1.65 28.63 -13.36
C ASP A 262 0.64 28.78 -14.50
N ASP A 263 1.02 28.34 -15.70
CA ASP A 263 0.13 28.43 -16.84
C ASP A 263 -1.03 27.41 -16.75
N VAL A 264 -0.74 26.22 -16.22
CA VAL A 264 -1.77 25.21 -15.94
C VAL A 264 -2.74 25.70 -14.86
N ARG A 265 -2.23 26.37 -13.82
CA ARG A 265 -3.06 27.05 -12.81
C ARG A 265 -3.97 28.08 -13.47
N GLN A 266 -3.42 28.99 -14.28
CA GLN A 266 -4.21 30.02 -14.95
C GLN A 266 -5.25 29.43 -15.91
N MET A 267 -4.92 28.36 -16.62
CA MET A 267 -5.89 27.62 -17.44
C MET A 267 -7.03 27.06 -16.59
N ALA A 268 -6.73 26.42 -15.46
CA ALA A 268 -7.75 25.86 -14.58
C ALA A 268 -8.65 26.98 -13.98
N GLU A 269 -8.07 28.10 -13.55
CA GLU A 269 -8.82 29.27 -13.09
C GLU A 269 -9.76 29.81 -14.18
N ASN A 270 -9.28 29.93 -15.43
CA ASN A 270 -10.10 30.33 -16.59
C ASN A 270 -11.20 29.32 -16.93
N LEU A 271 -11.02 28.04 -16.56
CA LEU A 271 -12.04 27.01 -16.65
C LEU A 271 -13.00 27.00 -15.46
N GLY A 272 -12.85 27.93 -14.51
CA GLY A 272 -13.72 28.11 -13.35
C GLY A 272 -13.38 27.23 -12.15
N TYR A 273 -12.15 26.72 -12.05
CA TYR A 273 -11.65 26.10 -10.83
C TYR A 273 -11.18 27.16 -9.82
N GLU A 274 -11.32 26.87 -8.52
CA GLU A 274 -10.51 27.51 -7.49
C GLU A 274 -9.24 26.67 -7.29
N VAL A 275 -8.07 27.20 -7.65
CA VAL A 275 -6.82 26.42 -7.63
C VAL A 275 -6.09 26.60 -6.29
N VAL A 276 -5.69 25.46 -5.71
CA VAL A 276 -4.81 25.40 -4.54
C VAL A 276 -3.50 24.77 -4.98
N LEU A 277 -2.37 25.42 -4.65
CA LEU A 277 -1.05 24.83 -4.83
C LEU A 277 -0.57 24.28 -3.49
N ALA A 278 -0.08 23.04 -3.46
CA ALA A 278 0.54 22.52 -2.27
C ALA A 278 1.70 21.57 -2.58
N GLU A 279 2.74 21.65 -1.75
CA GLU A 279 3.85 20.71 -1.74
C GLU A 279 3.73 19.85 -0.48
N ALA A 280 3.63 18.53 -0.65
CA ALA A 280 3.77 17.61 0.48
C ALA A 280 5.26 17.42 0.80
N ASN A 281 5.72 17.93 1.94
CA ASN A 281 7.07 17.70 2.44
C ASN A 281 7.07 16.87 3.75
N LEU A 282 8.23 16.33 4.12
CA LEU A 282 8.36 15.42 5.28
C LEU A 282 8.02 16.08 6.64
N SER A 283 8.10 17.40 6.73
CA SER A 283 7.78 18.19 7.93
C SER A 283 6.34 18.70 7.96
N THR A 284 5.54 18.38 6.94
CA THR A 284 4.15 18.84 6.87
C THR A 284 3.33 18.13 7.95
N ASN A 285 2.58 18.92 8.74
CA ASN A 285 1.61 18.37 9.67
C ASN A 285 0.53 17.57 8.91
N LEU A 286 0.47 16.26 9.17
CA LEU A 286 -0.41 15.32 8.47
C LEU A 286 -1.87 15.78 8.49
N THR A 287 -2.39 16.16 9.66
CA THR A 287 -3.78 16.58 9.83
C THR A 287 -4.09 17.82 9.02
N LYS A 288 -3.25 18.86 9.09
CA LYS A 288 -3.46 20.10 8.33
C LYS A 288 -3.44 19.85 6.82
N PHE A 289 -2.52 19.03 6.34
CA PHE A 289 -2.47 18.70 4.91
C PHE A 289 -3.66 17.88 4.47
N ALA A 290 -4.06 16.88 5.26
CA ALA A 290 -5.26 16.10 5.01
C ALA A 290 -6.51 16.97 4.93
N GLN A 291 -6.62 18.00 5.79
CA GLN A 291 -7.72 18.97 5.75
C GLN A 291 -7.71 19.83 4.47
N ILE A 292 -6.53 20.26 4.00
CA ILE A 292 -6.41 20.97 2.71
C ILE A 292 -6.88 20.06 1.57
N VAL A 293 -6.42 18.82 1.53
CA VAL A 293 -6.81 17.86 0.49
C VAL A 293 -8.31 17.55 0.57
N ASN A 294 -8.86 17.35 1.77
CA ASN A 294 -10.29 17.12 1.99
C ASN A 294 -11.15 18.32 1.58
N SER A 295 -10.58 19.54 1.56
CA SER A 295 -11.25 20.73 1.05
C SER A 295 -11.39 20.74 -0.48
N CYS A 296 -10.70 19.86 -1.22
CA CYS A 296 -10.62 19.89 -2.68
C CYS A 296 -11.52 18.83 -3.34
N ASP A 297 -11.96 19.12 -4.55
CA ASP A 297 -12.81 18.22 -5.37
C ASP A 297 -12.00 17.48 -6.43
N VAL A 298 -10.86 18.06 -6.82
CA VAL A 298 -9.91 17.45 -7.74
C VAL A 298 -8.51 17.55 -7.15
N ILE A 299 -7.72 16.48 -7.25
CA ILE A 299 -6.27 16.52 -7.03
C ILE A 299 -5.56 16.17 -8.33
N MET A 300 -4.49 16.88 -8.66
CA MET A 300 -3.66 16.57 -9.81
C MET A 300 -2.17 16.64 -9.50
N GLY A 301 -1.39 15.91 -10.30
CA GLY A 301 0.07 15.99 -10.22
C GLY A 301 0.74 14.91 -11.04
N VAL A 302 2.06 15.03 -11.19
CA VAL A 302 2.88 14.02 -11.84
C VAL A 302 2.91 12.74 -11.00
N HIS A 303 2.93 11.56 -11.63
CA HIS A 303 3.07 10.28 -10.91
C HIS A 303 4.19 10.38 -9.86
N GLY A 304 3.89 10.05 -8.60
CA GLY A 304 4.87 10.15 -7.51
C GLY A 304 5.14 11.57 -6.99
N ALA A 305 4.30 12.57 -7.32
CA ALA A 305 4.31 13.93 -6.76
C ALA A 305 3.68 14.02 -5.35
N GLY A 306 3.19 12.91 -4.80
CA GLY A 306 2.44 12.87 -3.54
C GLY A 306 0.94 12.58 -3.72
N LEU A 307 0.55 11.96 -4.84
CA LEU A 307 -0.84 11.61 -5.17
C LEU A 307 -1.47 10.62 -4.17
N THR A 308 -0.69 9.96 -3.31
CA THR A 308 -1.20 9.15 -2.18
C THR A 308 -2.17 9.93 -1.30
N ASN A 309 -2.01 11.24 -1.24
CA ASN A 309 -2.93 12.13 -0.53
C ASN A 309 -4.37 12.10 -1.07
N MET A 310 -4.63 11.52 -2.24
CA MET A 310 -5.99 11.24 -2.74
C MET A 310 -6.87 10.55 -1.70
N ILE A 311 -6.28 9.77 -0.79
CA ILE A 311 -7.00 9.07 0.27
C ILE A 311 -7.81 10.01 1.19
N PHE A 312 -7.40 11.29 1.30
CA PHE A 312 -8.06 12.31 2.10
C PHE A 312 -9.14 13.11 1.35
N LEU A 313 -9.30 12.90 0.05
CA LEU A 313 -10.34 13.56 -0.72
C LEU A 313 -11.74 13.25 -0.13
N PRO A 314 -12.77 13.96 -0.55
CA PRO A 314 -14.12 13.46 -0.41
C PRO A 314 -14.40 12.29 -1.38
N ASN A 315 -15.55 11.63 -1.19
CA ASN A 315 -16.08 10.65 -2.15
C ASN A 315 -16.45 11.35 -3.46
N SER A 316 -16.38 10.62 -4.57
CA SER A 316 -16.68 11.10 -5.93
C SER A 316 -15.83 12.29 -6.41
N ALA A 317 -14.76 12.62 -5.68
CA ALA A 317 -13.70 13.52 -6.13
C ALA A 317 -12.95 12.93 -7.34
N VAL A 318 -12.15 13.75 -8.01
CA VAL A 318 -11.38 13.34 -9.20
C VAL A 318 -9.87 13.36 -8.89
N LEU A 319 -9.18 12.29 -9.25
CA LEU A 319 -7.72 12.24 -9.34
C LEU A 319 -7.32 12.39 -10.82
N ILE A 320 -6.48 13.38 -11.11
CA ILE A 320 -5.80 13.53 -12.42
C ILE A 320 -4.32 13.19 -12.24
N GLN A 321 -3.89 12.08 -12.84
CA GLN A 321 -2.50 11.66 -12.81
C GLN A 321 -1.79 12.03 -14.11
N LEU A 322 -0.76 12.88 -14.05
CA LEU A 322 0.13 13.07 -15.21
C LEU A 322 1.11 11.89 -15.23
N VAL A 323 1.00 11.04 -16.25
CA VAL A 323 1.78 9.80 -16.40
C VAL A 323 3.04 10.12 -17.22
N PRO A 324 4.25 10.06 -16.63
CA PRO A 324 5.49 10.30 -17.34
C PRO A 324 5.78 9.23 -18.41
N LEU A 325 6.77 9.49 -19.27
CA LEU A 325 7.33 8.44 -20.13
C LEU A 325 7.96 7.32 -19.30
N GLY A 326 8.23 6.18 -19.95
CA GLY A 326 8.85 5.02 -19.31
C GLY A 326 7.99 3.76 -19.33
N ALA A 327 6.99 3.64 -20.21
CA ALA A 327 6.02 2.55 -20.15
C ALA A 327 5.35 2.43 -18.76
N MET A 328 5.01 3.59 -18.18
CA MET A 328 4.49 3.75 -16.82
C MET A 328 3.03 3.28 -16.65
N ASP A 329 2.34 2.88 -17.72
CA ASP A 329 0.90 2.60 -17.70
C ASP A 329 0.50 1.59 -16.62
N TYR A 330 1.25 0.49 -16.51
CA TYR A 330 1.00 -0.53 -15.50
C TYR A 330 1.18 0.03 -14.07
N LEU A 331 2.28 0.77 -13.83
CA LEU A 331 2.57 1.35 -12.51
C LEU A 331 1.57 2.45 -12.15
N ALA A 332 1.22 3.33 -13.08
CA ALA A 332 0.22 4.38 -12.88
C ALA A 332 -1.14 3.78 -12.49
N LYS A 333 -1.60 2.77 -13.24
CA LYS A 333 -2.84 2.08 -12.94
C LYS A 333 -2.78 1.35 -11.60
N ARG A 334 -1.75 0.56 -11.34
CA ARG A 334 -1.63 -0.25 -10.13
C ARG A 334 -1.49 0.62 -8.86
N ASP A 335 -0.69 1.68 -8.93
CA ASP A 335 -0.36 2.49 -7.75
C ASP A 335 -1.46 3.53 -7.43
N PHE A 336 -2.21 4.00 -8.44
CA PHE A 336 -3.22 5.05 -8.24
C PHE A 336 -4.55 4.82 -8.96
N GLY A 337 -4.56 4.29 -10.18
CA GLY A 337 -5.79 4.09 -10.95
C GLY A 337 -6.78 3.11 -10.33
N ASP A 338 -6.33 1.90 -9.98
CA ASP A 338 -7.15 0.87 -9.34
C ASP A 338 -7.50 1.28 -7.89
N PRO A 339 -6.53 1.75 -7.06
CA PRO A 339 -6.82 2.27 -5.73
C PRO A 339 -7.84 3.41 -5.69
N ALA A 340 -7.80 4.35 -6.63
CA ALA A 340 -8.77 5.44 -6.69
C ALA A 340 -10.21 4.91 -6.82
N ARG A 341 -10.43 3.89 -7.66
CA ARG A 341 -11.76 3.28 -7.82
C ARG A 341 -12.22 2.58 -6.54
N GLU A 342 -11.36 1.80 -5.90
CA GLU A 342 -11.66 1.16 -4.61
C GLU A 342 -12.01 2.18 -3.51
N MET A 343 -11.43 3.38 -3.62
CA MET A 343 -11.71 4.47 -2.70
C MET A 343 -13.01 5.22 -3.03
N ASN A 344 -13.69 5.01 -4.16
CA ASN A 344 -14.74 5.91 -4.68
C ASN A 344 -14.19 7.30 -5.05
N ILE A 345 -13.08 7.32 -5.79
CA ILE A 345 -12.49 8.48 -6.46
C ILE A 345 -12.48 8.19 -7.95
N LYS A 346 -12.94 9.16 -8.74
CA LYS A 346 -12.91 9.09 -10.21
C LYS A 346 -11.47 9.33 -10.67
N TYR A 347 -11.00 8.56 -11.65
CA TYR A 347 -9.60 8.59 -12.09
C TYR A 347 -9.48 9.00 -13.54
N LEU A 348 -8.57 9.95 -13.81
CA LEU A 348 -8.12 10.36 -15.13
C LEU A 348 -6.60 10.25 -15.20
N ASP A 349 -6.08 9.63 -16.26
CA ASP A 349 -4.67 9.77 -16.62
C ASP A 349 -4.47 10.71 -17.80
N TYR A 350 -3.40 11.50 -17.70
CA TYR A 350 -2.87 12.27 -18.80
C TYR A 350 -1.49 11.74 -19.15
N LYS A 351 -1.44 10.90 -20.19
CA LYS A 351 -0.18 10.32 -20.69
C LYS A 351 0.55 11.36 -21.52
N ILE A 352 1.75 11.72 -21.08
CA ILE A 352 2.54 12.73 -21.76
C ILE A 352 3.13 12.16 -23.05
N GLY A 353 3.22 13.01 -24.08
CA GLY A 353 3.97 12.74 -25.29
C GLY A 353 5.46 13.00 -25.11
N VAL A 354 6.26 12.61 -26.10
CA VAL A 354 7.72 12.83 -26.09
C VAL A 354 8.06 14.30 -25.92
N ASN A 355 7.39 15.20 -26.65
CA ASN A 355 7.63 16.64 -26.61
C ASN A 355 7.19 17.33 -25.30
N GLU A 356 6.47 16.62 -24.43
CA GLU A 356 6.05 17.10 -23.11
C GLU A 356 7.00 16.64 -21.99
N SER A 357 8.05 15.89 -22.34
CA SER A 357 9.04 15.38 -21.41
C SER A 357 10.33 16.19 -21.51
N SER A 358 10.90 16.62 -20.38
CA SER A 358 12.21 17.28 -20.36
C SER A 358 13.37 16.37 -20.76
N LEU A 359 13.11 15.07 -21.02
CA LEU A 359 14.11 14.15 -21.54
C LEU A 359 14.53 14.52 -22.97
N VAL A 360 13.72 15.26 -23.74
CA VAL A 360 14.08 15.68 -25.11
C VAL A 360 15.27 16.63 -25.15
N GLU A 361 15.54 17.32 -24.05
CA GLU A 361 16.72 18.18 -23.88
C GLU A 361 17.97 17.36 -23.49
N GLN A 362 17.78 16.12 -23.04
CA GLN A 362 18.84 15.25 -22.52
C GLN A 362 19.23 14.13 -23.49
N TYR A 363 18.33 13.78 -24.42
CA TYR A 363 18.50 12.65 -25.32
C TYR A 363 18.01 13.01 -26.73
N PRO A 364 18.72 12.56 -27.80
CA PRO A 364 18.20 12.62 -29.16
C PRO A 364 16.85 11.88 -29.31
N LEU A 365 15.96 12.37 -30.17
CA LEU A 365 14.60 11.78 -30.35
C LEU A 365 14.60 10.32 -30.86
N ASN A 366 15.70 9.87 -31.48
CA ASN A 366 15.90 8.49 -31.90
C ASN A 366 16.50 7.59 -30.81
N HIS A 367 16.82 8.12 -29.63
CA HIS A 367 17.43 7.38 -28.53
C HIS A 367 16.47 6.34 -27.91
N LYS A 368 17.01 5.25 -27.38
CA LYS A 368 16.22 4.14 -26.80
C LYS A 368 15.34 4.57 -25.62
N VAL A 369 15.67 5.66 -24.94
CA VAL A 369 14.81 6.26 -23.88
C VAL A 369 13.40 6.55 -24.39
N PHE A 370 13.25 6.93 -25.67
CA PHE A 370 11.93 7.16 -26.27
C PHE A 370 11.40 5.95 -27.04
N LYS A 371 12.29 5.21 -27.72
CA LYS A 371 11.90 4.14 -28.64
C LYS A 371 11.65 2.78 -27.95
N ASP A 372 12.33 2.49 -26.86
CA ASP A 372 12.18 1.26 -26.08
C ASP A 372 12.33 1.54 -24.58
N PRO A 373 11.39 2.30 -23.99
CA PRO A 373 11.44 2.63 -22.56
C PRO A 373 11.43 1.39 -21.66
N SER A 374 10.72 0.33 -22.06
CA SER A 374 10.63 -0.95 -21.33
C SER A 374 11.99 -1.64 -21.15
N SER A 375 12.95 -1.42 -22.04
CA SER A 375 14.33 -1.94 -21.86
C SER A 375 15.01 -1.43 -20.59
N TYR A 376 14.68 -0.23 -20.12
CA TYR A 376 15.25 0.33 -18.91
C TYR A 376 14.60 -0.23 -17.65
N PHE A 377 13.33 -0.64 -17.74
CA PHE A 377 12.69 -1.41 -16.66
C PHE A 377 13.37 -2.78 -16.50
N ARG A 378 13.68 -3.47 -17.62
CA ARG A 378 14.42 -4.76 -17.61
C ARG A 378 15.84 -4.65 -17.05
N LYS A 379 16.47 -3.47 -17.12
CA LYS A 379 17.77 -3.18 -16.50
C LYS A 379 17.69 -2.98 -14.98
N GLY A 380 16.48 -2.98 -14.41
CA GLY A 380 16.24 -2.87 -12.98
C GLY A 380 15.68 -1.51 -12.56
N TRP A 381 15.00 -1.52 -11.41
CA TRP A 381 14.28 -0.36 -10.87
C TRP A 381 15.13 0.89 -10.68
N GLY A 382 16.39 0.74 -10.24
CA GLY A 382 17.29 1.88 -10.01
C GLY A 382 17.56 2.68 -11.30
N VAL A 383 17.83 1.97 -12.40
CA VAL A 383 18.06 2.59 -13.72
C VAL A 383 16.78 3.25 -14.23
N PHE A 384 15.68 2.52 -14.15
CA PHE A 384 14.36 3.00 -14.53
C PHE A 384 13.99 4.32 -13.82
N ARG A 385 14.04 4.29 -12.48
CA ARG A 385 13.75 5.43 -11.62
C ARG A 385 14.65 6.61 -11.96
N SER A 386 15.96 6.39 -12.10
CA SER A 386 16.91 7.47 -12.37
C SER A 386 16.53 8.27 -13.62
N ILE A 387 16.11 7.59 -14.69
CA ILE A 387 15.76 8.24 -15.96
C ILE A 387 14.36 8.84 -15.90
N TYR A 388 13.34 8.02 -15.63
CA TYR A 388 11.95 8.42 -15.85
C TYR A 388 11.29 9.06 -14.64
N LEU A 389 11.85 8.92 -13.43
CA LEU A 389 11.28 9.49 -12.21
C LEU A 389 12.16 10.57 -11.58
N ASP A 390 13.48 10.52 -11.76
CA ASP A 390 14.38 11.50 -11.14
C ASP A 390 14.83 12.59 -12.13
N LYS A 391 15.16 12.23 -13.38
CA LYS A 391 15.65 13.18 -14.42
C LYS A 391 14.58 13.74 -15.36
N GLN A 392 13.37 13.20 -15.30
CA GLN A 392 12.25 13.63 -16.13
C GLN A 392 11.34 14.61 -15.37
N ASN A 393 11.14 15.77 -15.98
CA ASN A 393 10.11 16.74 -15.65
C ASN A 393 9.09 16.79 -16.79
N VAL A 394 7.92 17.37 -16.51
CA VAL A 394 6.77 17.37 -17.42
C VAL A 394 6.41 18.81 -17.79
N LYS A 395 6.22 19.07 -19.08
CA LYS A 395 5.63 20.30 -19.60
C LYS A 395 4.40 19.93 -20.41
N VAL A 396 3.20 20.08 -19.83
CA VAL A 396 1.98 19.63 -20.52
C VAL A 396 1.64 20.52 -21.71
N ASP A 397 1.16 19.91 -22.78
CA ASP A 397 0.55 20.56 -23.93
C ASP A 397 -0.80 21.14 -23.53
N PHE A 398 -0.99 22.44 -23.75
CA PHE A 398 -2.14 23.15 -23.23
C PHE A 398 -3.45 22.73 -23.90
N ASN A 399 -3.39 22.55 -25.22
CA ASN A 399 -4.58 22.24 -26.02
C ASN A 399 -5.11 20.86 -25.65
N ARG A 400 -4.19 19.90 -25.45
CA ARG A 400 -4.53 18.55 -24.99
C ARG A 400 -4.95 18.53 -23.53
N PHE A 401 -4.22 19.20 -22.64
CA PHE A 401 -4.47 19.14 -21.21
C PHE A 401 -5.78 19.85 -20.80
N ARG A 402 -6.19 20.88 -21.54
CA ARG A 402 -7.48 21.57 -21.35
C ARG A 402 -8.65 20.58 -21.34
N SER A 403 -8.64 19.60 -22.25
CA SER A 403 -9.69 18.58 -22.34
C SER A 403 -9.76 17.71 -21.08
N THR A 404 -8.61 17.38 -20.46
CA THR A 404 -8.56 16.64 -19.19
C THR A 404 -9.23 17.41 -18.06
N LEU A 405 -8.97 18.72 -17.95
CA LEU A 405 -9.59 19.57 -16.93
C LEU A 405 -11.10 19.72 -17.14
N LEU A 406 -11.56 19.81 -18.39
CA LEU A 406 -12.99 19.84 -18.71
C LEU A 406 -13.66 18.50 -18.37
N GLU A 407 -13.02 17.38 -18.67
CA GLU A 407 -13.53 16.05 -18.33
C GLU A 407 -13.63 15.86 -16.81
N ALA A 408 -12.66 16.35 -16.04
CA ALA A 408 -12.75 16.34 -14.59
C ALA A 408 -13.97 17.12 -14.07
N LYS A 409 -14.33 18.27 -14.66
CA LYS A 409 -15.56 18.99 -14.31
C LYS A 409 -16.81 18.17 -14.65
N ARG A 410 -16.83 17.54 -15.83
CA ARG A 410 -17.96 16.68 -16.26
C ARG A 410 -18.15 15.51 -15.30
N LEU A 411 -17.05 14.92 -14.85
CA LEU A 411 -17.07 13.85 -13.85
C LEU A 411 -17.62 14.34 -12.51
N LEU A 412 -17.33 15.56 -12.07
CA LEU A 412 -17.94 16.11 -10.84
C LEU A 412 -19.46 16.31 -10.99
N ALA A 413 -19.95 16.68 -12.18
CA ALA A 413 -21.37 16.90 -12.46
C ALA A 413 -22.22 15.62 -12.49
N THR A 414 -21.61 14.44 -12.69
CA THR A 414 -22.31 13.15 -12.79
C THR A 414 -22.36 12.37 -11.47
N SER A 415 -22.28 13.06 -10.32
CA SER A 415 -22.09 12.46 -8.98
C SER A 415 -23.33 12.45 -8.10
#